data_AF-A0A535I9Q7-F1
#
_entry.id   AF-A0A535I9Q7-F1
#
_cell.length_a   1.000
_cell.length_b   1.000
_cell.length_c   1.000
_cell.angle_alpha   90.00
_cell.angle_beta   90.00
_cell.angle_gamma   90.00
#
_symmetry.space_group_name_H-M   'P 1'
#
loop_
_entity.id
_entity.type
_entity.pdbx_description
1 polymer ?
#
loop_
_entity_poly.entity_id
_entity_poly.type
_entity_poly.pdbx_seq_one_letter_code
_entity_poly.pdbx_strand_id
1 'polypeptide(L)'
;MPRLADALAIVREAPRGPTVLMLDAKDGAPWSSETVERLAALIAPVRERVYVGTPADWNLRRLRAVDPDVALTFDPQYYLEAKGSDSPLPGRDGAYGYHDAHPLAFRRTVPPAAYLRERVAALLHLVPGIREFHVRLALFEQMEDDGFNVIAAAHDAGVLVDLWTLDAGTPRWRERLVRALDAGTDILTTNTPRELSRAVS
;
A
#
# COMPACT_ATOMS: atom_id res chain seq x y z
N MET A 1 24.40 -5.21 8.65
CA MET A 1 22.96 -4.90 8.56
C MET A 1 22.20 -5.98 9.32
N PRO A 2 21.17 -5.62 10.12
CA PRO A 2 20.34 -6.61 10.81
C PRO A 2 19.64 -7.53 9.80
N ARG A 3 19.42 -8.79 10.19
CA ARG A 3 18.67 -9.78 9.40
C ARG A 3 17.19 -9.71 9.76
N LEU A 4 16.33 -10.22 8.88
CA LEU A 4 14.89 -10.35 9.16
C LEU A 4 14.63 -11.12 10.47
N ALA A 5 15.37 -12.20 10.71
CA ALA A 5 15.24 -12.99 11.94
C ALA A 5 15.47 -12.15 13.22
N ASP A 6 16.40 -11.18 13.18
CA ASP A 6 16.69 -10.30 14.31
C ASP A 6 15.49 -9.38 14.59
N ALA A 7 14.84 -8.85 13.55
CA ALA A 7 13.64 -8.03 13.69
C ALA A 7 12.44 -8.83 14.22
N LEU A 8 12.26 -10.06 13.75
CA LEU A 8 11.17 -10.93 14.20
C LEU A 8 11.38 -11.40 15.65
N ALA A 9 12.62 -11.58 16.09
CA ALA A 9 12.93 -11.84 17.50
C ALA A 9 12.47 -10.68 18.40
N ILE A 10 12.69 -9.42 17.99
CA ILE A 10 12.20 -8.25 18.71
C ILE A 10 10.66 -8.27 18.82
N VAL A 11 9.95 -8.57 17.73
CA VAL A 11 8.46 -8.66 17.75
C VAL A 11 7.98 -9.76 18.69
N ARG A 12 8.69 -10.89 18.72
CA ARG A 12 8.37 -12.03 19.58
C ARG A 12 8.55 -11.71 21.07
N GLU A 13 9.63 -11.01 21.40
CA GLU A 13 10.00 -10.68 22.78
C GLU A 13 9.27 -9.44 23.31
N ALA A 14 8.86 -8.53 22.43
CA ALA A 14 8.12 -7.33 22.80
C ALA A 14 6.77 -7.69 23.46
N PRO A 15 6.38 -6.99 24.54
CA PRO A 15 5.07 -7.18 25.16
C PRO A 15 3.94 -7.13 24.13
N ARG A 16 2.90 -7.94 24.37
CA ARG A 16 1.68 -7.86 23.55
C ARG A 16 1.06 -6.48 23.70
N GLY A 17 0.64 -5.94 22.57
CA GLY A 17 0.08 -4.60 22.46
C GLY A 17 -0.38 -4.32 21.04
N PRO A 18 -0.83 -3.09 20.74
CA PRO A 18 -1.38 -2.74 19.43
C PRO A 18 -0.32 -2.69 18.32
N THR A 19 0.98 -2.72 18.67
CA THR A 19 2.08 -2.65 17.70
C THR A 19 2.21 -3.95 16.91
N VAL A 20 2.15 -3.78 15.59
CA VAL A 20 2.37 -4.77 14.54
C VAL A 20 3.57 -4.35 13.69
N LEU A 21 4.20 -5.31 13.00
CA LEU A 21 5.33 -5.08 12.09
C LEU A 21 4.89 -5.32 10.65
N MET A 22 5.01 -4.28 9.82
CA MET A 22 4.97 -4.44 8.37
C MET A 22 6.34 -4.90 7.85
N LEU A 23 6.35 -5.95 7.04
CA LEU A 23 7.50 -6.35 6.25
C LEU A 23 7.31 -5.88 4.81
N ASP A 24 7.99 -4.80 4.46
CA ASP A 24 7.97 -4.22 3.12
C ASP A 24 9.03 -4.88 2.21
N ALA A 25 8.58 -5.79 1.37
CA ALA A 25 9.41 -6.57 0.46
C ALA A 25 9.77 -5.76 -0.79
N LYS A 26 11.07 -5.55 -0.99
CA LYS A 26 11.62 -4.76 -2.10
C LYS A 26 11.99 -5.55 -3.36
N ASP A 27 11.93 -6.87 -3.32
CA ASP A 27 12.27 -7.71 -4.46
C ASP A 27 11.11 -7.80 -5.46
N GLY A 28 11.35 -7.34 -6.69
CA GLY A 28 10.43 -7.46 -7.82
C GLY A 28 10.54 -8.79 -8.56
N ALA A 29 11.64 -9.55 -8.40
CA ALA A 29 11.74 -10.86 -9.03
C ALA A 29 10.75 -11.85 -8.39
N PRO A 30 10.18 -12.78 -9.16
CA PRO A 30 9.33 -13.81 -8.58
C PRO A 30 10.11 -14.74 -7.63
N TRP A 31 9.69 -14.81 -6.36
CA TRP A 31 10.36 -15.61 -5.33
C TRP A 31 10.33 -17.11 -5.62
N SER A 32 11.46 -17.81 -5.41
CA SER A 32 11.50 -19.28 -5.47
C SER A 32 10.64 -19.89 -4.37
N SER A 33 10.14 -21.12 -4.57
CA SER A 33 9.37 -21.84 -3.55
C SER A 33 10.11 -21.92 -2.21
N GLU A 34 11.41 -22.22 -2.24
CA GLU A 34 12.26 -22.25 -1.04
C GLU A 34 12.28 -20.91 -0.29
N THR A 35 12.31 -19.78 -1.03
CA THR A 35 12.29 -18.44 -0.42
C THR A 35 10.95 -18.18 0.25
N VAL A 36 9.84 -18.54 -0.40
CA VAL A 36 8.49 -18.35 0.14
C VAL A 36 8.26 -19.22 1.37
N GLU A 37 8.63 -20.49 1.31
CA GLU A 37 8.53 -21.43 2.44
C GLU A 37 9.38 -20.98 3.64
N ARG A 38 10.60 -20.52 3.38
CA ARG A 38 11.48 -19.99 4.42
C ARG A 38 10.91 -18.72 5.04
N LEU A 39 10.35 -17.80 4.24
CA LEU A 39 9.71 -16.59 4.74
C LEU A 39 8.49 -16.92 5.61
N ALA A 40 7.61 -17.80 5.14
CA ALA A 40 6.45 -18.28 5.89
C ALA A 40 6.86 -18.91 7.22
N ALA A 41 7.87 -19.81 7.22
CA ALA A 41 8.38 -20.44 8.42
C ALA A 41 8.97 -19.45 9.43
N LEU A 42 9.64 -18.39 8.96
CA LEU A 42 10.18 -17.33 9.81
C LEU A 42 9.07 -16.49 10.45
N ILE A 43 8.00 -16.20 9.71
CA ILE A 43 6.88 -15.37 10.18
C ILE A 43 5.95 -16.15 11.11
N ALA A 44 5.77 -17.46 10.90
CA ALA A 44 4.80 -18.30 11.61
C ALA A 44 4.75 -18.10 13.14
N PRO A 45 5.89 -17.96 13.88
CA PRO A 45 5.87 -17.76 15.34
C PRO A 45 5.31 -16.41 15.82
N VAL A 46 5.16 -15.42 14.93
CA VAL A 46 4.70 -14.05 15.23
C VAL A 46 3.66 -13.56 14.23
N ARG A 47 3.02 -14.48 13.50
CA ARG A 47 2.17 -14.19 12.34
C ARG A 47 1.03 -13.23 12.67
N GLU A 48 0.45 -13.30 13.86
CA GLU A 48 -0.63 -12.42 14.28
C GLU A 48 -0.20 -10.95 14.50
N ARG A 49 1.10 -10.68 14.51
CA ARG A 49 1.69 -9.35 14.70
C ARG A 49 2.47 -8.87 13.49
N VAL A 50 2.41 -9.59 12.38
CA VAL A 50 3.18 -9.30 11.17
C VAL A 50 2.25 -9.29 9.98
N TYR A 51 2.50 -8.37 9.06
CA TYR A 51 1.93 -8.43 7.71
C TYR A 51 3.01 -8.15 6.68
N VAL A 52 2.82 -8.69 5.47
CA VAL A 52 3.80 -8.57 4.38
C VAL A 52 3.21 -7.75 3.25
N GLY A 53 3.94 -6.72 2.84
CA GLY A 53 3.56 -5.83 1.75
C GLY A 53 4.60 -5.82 0.65
N THR A 54 4.16 -5.70 -0.60
CA THR A 54 5.04 -5.41 -1.75
C THR A 54 4.19 -4.97 -2.95
N PRO A 55 4.74 -4.20 -3.90
CA PRO A 55 4.10 -3.96 -5.20
C PRO A 55 4.05 -5.21 -6.10
N ALA A 56 4.90 -6.19 -5.84
CA ALA A 56 4.97 -7.45 -6.58
C ALA A 56 3.83 -8.40 -6.20
N ASP A 57 2.63 -8.18 -6.74
CA ASP A 57 1.41 -8.97 -6.46
C ASP A 57 1.64 -10.50 -6.62
N TRP A 58 2.48 -10.90 -7.58
CA TRP A 58 2.84 -12.30 -7.82
C TRP A 58 3.54 -12.95 -6.62
N ASN A 59 4.33 -12.18 -5.86
CA ASN A 59 5.00 -12.66 -4.66
C ASN A 59 4.03 -12.77 -3.49
N LEU A 60 3.09 -11.83 -3.36
CA LEU A 60 2.01 -11.91 -2.38
C LEU A 60 1.12 -13.14 -2.60
N ARG A 61 0.73 -13.41 -3.86
CA ARG A 61 -0.07 -14.58 -4.22
C ARG A 61 0.67 -15.89 -3.96
N ARG A 62 1.99 -15.94 -4.19
CA ARG A 62 2.83 -17.11 -3.84
C ARG A 62 2.89 -17.32 -2.33
N LEU A 63 3.07 -16.26 -1.55
CA LEU A 63 3.10 -16.34 -0.09
C LEU A 63 1.75 -16.80 0.47
N ARG A 64 0.63 -16.27 -0.04
CA ARG A 64 -0.72 -16.74 0.34
C ARG A 64 -0.94 -18.23 0.08
N ALA A 65 -0.39 -18.75 -1.01
CA ALA A 65 -0.53 -20.17 -1.34
C ALA A 65 0.20 -21.09 -0.34
N VAL A 66 1.25 -20.59 0.33
CA VAL A 66 2.04 -21.34 1.32
C VAL A 66 1.54 -21.09 2.76
N ASP A 67 1.15 -19.86 3.08
CA ASP A 67 0.55 -19.48 4.35
C ASP A 67 -0.78 -18.75 4.11
N PRO A 68 -1.92 -19.46 4.11
CA PRO A 68 -3.23 -18.86 3.87
C PRO A 68 -3.65 -17.83 4.91
N ASP A 69 -3.07 -17.87 6.11
CA ASP A 69 -3.46 -17.05 7.25
C ASP A 69 -2.62 -15.77 7.39
N VAL A 70 -1.52 -15.64 6.63
CA VAL A 70 -0.67 -14.46 6.71
C VAL A 70 -1.43 -13.23 6.24
N ALA A 71 -1.34 -12.15 7.01
CA ALA A 71 -1.87 -10.85 6.60
C ALA A 71 -0.99 -10.28 5.49
N LEU A 72 -1.62 -9.88 4.39
CA LEU A 72 -0.95 -9.29 3.23
C LEU A 72 -1.45 -7.88 2.98
N THR A 73 -0.57 -7.01 2.50
CA THR A 73 -0.93 -5.68 2.02
C THR A 73 -0.41 -5.49 0.61
N PHE A 74 -1.08 -4.67 -0.19
CA PHE A 74 -0.75 -4.50 -1.60
C PHE A 74 -0.60 -3.03 -1.94
N ASP A 75 0.48 -2.71 -2.64
CA ASP A 75 0.78 -1.39 -3.16
C ASP A 75 0.66 -1.41 -4.70
N PRO A 76 -0.25 -0.64 -5.31
CA PRO A 76 -0.48 -0.67 -6.74
C PRO A 76 0.56 0.11 -7.56
N GLN A 77 1.69 0.56 -6.98
CA GLN A 77 2.66 1.41 -7.69
C GLN A 77 3.25 0.82 -8.99
N TYR A 78 3.17 -0.51 -9.16
CA TYR A 78 3.50 -1.21 -10.42
C TYR A 78 2.37 -1.19 -11.46
N TYR A 79 1.25 -0.51 -11.21
CA TYR A 79 0.09 -0.49 -12.09
C TYR A 79 -0.53 0.88 -12.26
N LEU A 80 -0.53 1.70 -11.22
CA LEU A 80 -1.16 3.01 -11.22
C LEU A 80 -0.40 3.94 -10.29
N GLU A 81 0.06 5.06 -10.84
CA GLU A 81 0.74 6.09 -10.06
C GLU A 81 0.33 7.51 -10.45
N ALA A 82 0.68 8.44 -9.57
CA ALA A 82 0.49 9.87 -9.81
C ALA A 82 1.24 10.33 -11.06
N LYS A 83 0.76 11.45 -11.62
CA LYS A 83 1.39 12.13 -12.74
C LYS A 83 2.87 12.38 -12.48
N GLY A 84 3.72 12.06 -13.44
CA GLY A 84 5.15 12.36 -13.34
C GLY A 84 5.87 11.63 -12.19
N SER A 85 5.28 10.53 -11.71
CA SER A 85 5.98 9.61 -10.80
C SER A 85 7.25 9.06 -11.45
N ASP A 86 8.20 8.66 -10.60
CA ASP A 86 9.40 7.92 -10.97
C ASP A 86 9.15 6.40 -11.10
N SER A 87 7.88 6.01 -11.29
CA SER A 87 7.47 4.61 -11.32
C SER A 87 8.26 3.82 -12.38
N PRO A 88 8.69 2.58 -12.07
CA PRO A 88 9.38 1.72 -13.03
C PRO A 88 8.47 1.21 -14.16
N LEU A 89 7.18 1.54 -14.12
CA LEU A 89 6.20 1.24 -15.17
C LEU A 89 6.66 1.80 -16.53
N PRO A 90 6.72 0.96 -17.58
CA PRO A 90 7.02 1.44 -18.92
C PRO A 90 5.86 2.29 -19.44
N GLY A 91 6.14 3.53 -19.84
CA GLY A 91 5.13 4.40 -20.43
C GLY A 91 5.34 5.88 -20.13
N ARG A 92 4.36 6.66 -20.56
CA ARG A 92 4.16 8.09 -20.26
C ARG A 92 2.80 8.21 -19.59
N ASP A 93 2.54 9.33 -18.90
CA ASP A 93 1.23 9.63 -18.36
C ASP A 93 0.12 9.35 -19.38
N GLY A 94 -0.89 8.57 -18.98
CA GLY A 94 -2.05 8.24 -19.80
C GLY A 94 -2.93 9.48 -20.06
N ALA A 95 -3.98 9.30 -20.86
CA ALA A 95 -4.93 10.36 -21.20
C ALA A 95 -5.60 10.98 -19.97
N TYR A 96 -5.73 10.27 -18.85
CA TYR A 96 -6.26 10.81 -17.59
C TYR A 96 -5.24 11.62 -16.79
N GLY A 97 -3.95 11.56 -17.12
CA GLY A 97 -2.87 12.24 -16.39
C GLY A 97 -2.27 11.40 -15.27
N TYR A 98 -2.59 10.11 -15.17
CA TYR A 98 -1.97 9.14 -14.27
C TYR A 98 -0.88 8.38 -15.02
N HIS A 99 0.16 7.93 -14.31
CA HIS A 99 1.11 6.98 -14.85
C HIS A 99 0.50 5.58 -14.78
N ASP A 100 -0.20 5.20 -15.85
CA ASP A 100 -0.94 3.94 -15.96
C ASP A 100 -0.82 3.40 -17.39
N ALA A 101 -0.35 2.17 -17.53
CA ALA A 101 -0.21 1.47 -18.80
C ALA A 101 -1.46 0.67 -19.20
N HIS A 102 -2.50 0.66 -18.36
CA HIS A 102 -3.75 -0.05 -18.62
C HIS A 102 -4.48 0.55 -19.84
N PRO A 103 -5.15 -0.26 -20.69
CA PRO A 103 -5.85 0.23 -21.88
C PRO A 103 -6.89 1.32 -21.61
N LEU A 104 -7.53 1.29 -20.45
CA LEU A 104 -8.47 2.34 -20.01
C LEU A 104 -7.80 3.72 -19.93
N ALA A 105 -6.50 3.78 -19.67
CA ALA A 105 -5.77 5.03 -19.55
C ALA A 105 -5.43 5.65 -20.92
N PHE A 106 -5.54 4.93 -22.04
CA PHE A 106 -5.04 5.42 -23.34
C PHE A 106 -5.88 6.53 -23.96
N ARG A 107 -7.17 6.63 -23.62
CA ARG A 107 -8.08 7.66 -24.12
C ARG A 107 -9.10 8.03 -23.05
N ARG A 108 -9.42 9.32 -22.95
CA ARG A 108 -10.54 9.79 -22.12
C ARG A 108 -11.86 9.48 -22.80
N THR A 109 -12.59 8.51 -22.26
CA THR A 109 -13.93 8.10 -22.72
C THR A 109 -15.00 8.29 -21.66
N VAL A 110 -14.61 8.49 -20.40
CA VAL A 110 -15.46 8.72 -19.25
C VAL A 110 -14.86 9.83 -18.36
N PRO A 111 -15.59 10.36 -17.37
CA PRO A 111 -15.01 11.25 -16.35
C PRO A 111 -13.87 10.56 -15.55
N PRO A 112 -12.88 11.30 -15.03
CA PRO A 112 -11.75 10.73 -14.27
C PRO A 112 -12.16 9.82 -13.11
N ALA A 113 -13.13 10.22 -12.29
CA ALA A 113 -13.60 9.40 -11.17
C ALA A 113 -14.20 8.05 -11.59
N ALA A 114 -14.86 7.97 -12.76
CA ALA A 114 -15.38 6.71 -13.29
C ALA A 114 -14.25 5.80 -13.78
N TYR A 115 -13.22 6.37 -14.43
CA TYR A 115 -12.01 5.65 -14.79
C TYR A 115 -11.28 5.09 -13.55
N LEU A 116 -11.09 5.91 -12.51
CA LEU A 116 -10.42 5.51 -11.28
C LEU A 116 -11.19 4.41 -10.55
N ARG A 117 -12.52 4.48 -10.51
CA ARG A 117 -13.37 3.45 -9.93
C ARG A 117 -13.11 2.08 -10.56
N GLU A 118 -13.10 2.00 -11.89
CA GLU A 118 -12.79 0.74 -12.60
C GLU A 118 -11.36 0.27 -12.33
N ARG A 119 -10.40 1.19 -12.31
CA ARG A 119 -8.99 0.85 -12.09
C ARG A 119 -8.73 0.32 -10.68
N VAL A 120 -9.21 1.03 -9.67
CA VAL A 120 -9.02 0.66 -8.27
C VAL A 120 -9.80 -0.61 -7.93
N ALA A 121 -11.02 -0.79 -8.45
CA ALA A 121 -11.76 -2.02 -8.26
C ALA A 121 -10.99 -3.26 -8.76
N ALA A 122 -10.37 -3.18 -9.95
CA ALA A 122 -9.54 -4.27 -10.46
C ALA A 122 -8.29 -4.52 -9.60
N LEU A 123 -7.65 -3.46 -9.11
CA LEU A 123 -6.42 -3.56 -8.31
C LEU A 123 -6.68 -4.15 -6.92
N LEU A 124 -7.78 -3.78 -6.25
CA LEU A 124 -8.18 -4.33 -4.96
C LEU A 124 -8.40 -5.86 -5.01
N HIS A 125 -8.79 -6.38 -6.18
CA HIS A 125 -9.01 -7.82 -6.38
C HIS A 125 -7.79 -8.59 -6.90
N LEU A 126 -6.69 -7.90 -7.20
CA LEU A 126 -5.50 -8.54 -7.79
C LEU A 126 -4.83 -9.52 -6.82
N VAL A 127 -4.84 -9.20 -5.53
CA VAL A 127 -4.41 -10.08 -4.45
C VAL A 127 -5.61 -10.32 -3.52
N PRO A 128 -6.25 -11.50 -3.59
CA PRO A 128 -7.43 -11.77 -2.78
C PRO A 128 -7.15 -11.71 -1.27
N GLY A 129 -8.04 -11.07 -0.53
CA GLY A 129 -8.02 -11.03 0.94
C GLY A 129 -6.86 -10.23 1.54
N ILE A 130 -6.38 -9.21 0.82
CA ILE A 130 -5.47 -8.21 1.42
C ILE A 130 -6.16 -7.50 2.59
N ARG A 131 -5.36 -7.18 3.61
CA ARG A 131 -5.77 -6.41 4.78
C ARG A 131 -5.80 -4.91 4.45
N GLU A 132 -4.78 -4.44 3.73
CA GLU A 132 -4.55 -3.02 3.47
C GLU A 132 -4.14 -2.79 2.01
N PHE A 133 -4.64 -1.69 1.45
CA PHE A 133 -4.25 -1.14 0.16
C PHE A 133 -3.39 0.09 0.41
N HIS A 134 -2.15 0.05 -0.05
CA HIS A 134 -1.12 1.05 0.26
C HIS A 134 -1.07 2.04 -0.89
N VAL A 135 -1.40 3.31 -0.65
CA VAL A 135 -1.53 4.32 -1.70
C VAL A 135 -0.51 5.42 -1.47
N ARG A 136 0.29 5.74 -2.50
CA ARG A 136 1.21 6.87 -2.42
C ARG A 136 0.41 8.16 -2.19
N LEU A 137 0.83 9.00 -1.25
CA LEU A 137 0.11 10.21 -0.84
C LEU A 137 -0.18 11.15 -2.02
N ALA A 138 0.77 11.30 -2.93
CA ALA A 138 0.58 12.09 -4.15
C ALA A 138 -0.49 11.52 -5.09
N LEU A 139 -0.58 10.19 -5.19
CA LEU A 139 -1.61 9.52 -5.98
C LEU A 139 -2.99 9.74 -5.34
N PHE A 140 -3.09 9.56 -4.02
CA PHE A 140 -4.31 9.86 -3.26
C PHE A 140 -4.78 11.31 -3.49
N GLU A 141 -3.88 12.29 -3.37
CA GLU A 141 -4.23 13.70 -3.56
C GLU A 141 -4.74 13.99 -4.96
N GLN A 142 -4.11 13.41 -5.99
CA GLN A 142 -4.55 13.54 -7.36
C GLN A 142 -5.92 12.89 -7.59
N MET A 143 -6.17 11.71 -7.02
CA MET A 143 -7.46 11.03 -7.09
C MET A 143 -8.58 11.85 -6.45
N GLU A 144 -8.31 12.43 -5.28
CA GLU A 144 -9.26 13.31 -4.59
C GLU A 144 -9.52 14.60 -5.39
N ASP A 145 -8.49 15.21 -5.98
CA ASP A 145 -8.64 16.38 -6.86
C ASP A 145 -9.49 16.04 -8.11
N ASP A 146 -9.44 14.79 -8.58
CA ASP A 146 -10.26 14.25 -9.67
C ASP A 146 -11.65 13.73 -9.20
N GLY A 147 -11.99 13.93 -7.93
CA GLY A 147 -13.29 13.58 -7.36
C GLY A 147 -13.50 12.10 -7.05
N PHE A 148 -12.41 11.36 -6.78
CA PHE A 148 -12.45 9.94 -6.43
C PHE A 148 -11.83 9.67 -5.06
N ASN A 149 -12.68 9.28 -4.11
CA ASN A 149 -12.24 8.82 -2.79
C ASN A 149 -11.85 7.33 -2.82
N VAL A 150 -10.54 7.09 -2.92
CA VAL A 150 -9.95 5.73 -2.91
C VAL A 150 -10.14 4.99 -1.59
N ILE A 151 -10.22 5.72 -0.48
CA ILE A 151 -10.42 5.15 0.86
C ILE A 151 -11.82 4.55 0.97
N ALA A 152 -12.85 5.32 0.58
CA ALA A 152 -14.22 4.83 0.53
C ALA A 152 -14.35 3.61 -0.40
N ALA A 153 -13.70 3.63 -1.58
CA ALA A 153 -13.71 2.50 -2.50
C ALA A 153 -13.04 1.23 -1.93
N ALA A 154 -11.97 1.38 -1.14
CA ALA A 154 -11.32 0.27 -0.46
C ALA A 154 -12.17 -0.26 0.72
N HIS A 155 -12.79 0.64 1.50
CA HIS A 155 -13.71 0.27 2.58
C HIS A 155 -14.92 -0.50 2.06
N ASP A 156 -15.49 -0.12 0.91
CA ASP A 156 -16.56 -0.86 0.23
C ASP A 156 -16.14 -2.30 -0.13
N ALA A 157 -14.84 -2.54 -0.34
CA ALA A 157 -14.25 -3.85 -0.56
C ALA A 157 -13.80 -4.56 0.73
N GLY A 158 -13.99 -3.95 1.90
CA GLY A 158 -13.55 -4.48 3.20
C GLY A 158 -12.04 -4.39 3.43
N VAL A 159 -11.35 -3.48 2.75
CA VAL A 159 -9.89 -3.29 2.79
C VAL A 159 -9.55 -1.95 3.43
N LEU A 160 -8.58 -1.92 4.35
CA LEU A 160 -8.07 -0.69 4.96
C LEU A 160 -7.14 0.06 3.99
N VAL A 161 -6.89 1.35 4.23
CA VAL A 161 -5.93 2.14 3.45
C VAL A 161 -4.78 2.68 4.30
N ASP A 162 -3.56 2.46 3.81
CA ASP A 162 -2.34 3.10 4.28
C ASP A 162 -1.90 4.15 3.27
N LEU A 163 -1.85 5.42 3.69
CA LEU A 163 -1.29 6.50 2.89
C LEU A 163 0.19 6.69 3.21
N TRP A 164 1.04 6.53 2.19
CA TRP A 164 2.49 6.65 2.35
C TRP A 164 3.11 7.65 1.36
N THR A 165 4.04 8.52 1.71
CA THR A 165 4.54 8.84 3.04
C THR A 165 4.20 10.30 3.34
N LEU A 166 3.72 10.58 4.54
CA LEU A 166 3.50 11.94 5.03
C LEU A 166 4.50 12.27 6.13
N ASP A 167 5.36 13.26 5.90
CA ASP A 167 6.35 13.69 6.88
C ASP A 167 6.13 15.13 7.33
N ALA A 168 6.29 15.36 8.64
CA ALA A 168 6.30 16.68 9.23
C ALA A 168 7.46 17.51 8.67
N GLY A 169 7.20 18.80 8.46
CA GLY A 169 8.17 19.73 7.86
C GLY A 169 8.19 19.72 6.33
N THR A 170 7.53 18.76 5.67
CA THR A 170 7.32 18.82 4.22
C THR A 170 6.30 19.91 3.86
N PRO A 171 6.29 20.43 2.62
CA PRO A 171 5.37 21.50 2.23
C PRO A 171 3.91 21.15 2.53
N ARG A 172 3.21 22.06 3.22
CA ARG A 172 1.79 21.94 3.59
C ARG A 172 1.43 20.67 4.37
N TRP A 173 2.38 20.01 5.04
CA TRP A 173 2.15 18.71 5.68
C TRP A 173 0.94 18.67 6.64
N ARG A 174 0.64 19.77 7.34
CA ARG A 174 -0.55 19.85 8.22
C ARG A 174 -1.86 19.85 7.44
N GLU A 175 -1.93 20.60 6.35
CA GLU A 175 -3.11 20.62 5.47
C GLU A 175 -3.31 19.26 4.81
N ARG A 176 -2.21 18.61 4.38
CA ARG A 176 -2.22 17.26 3.81
C ARG A 176 -2.64 16.20 4.83
N LEU A 177 -2.22 16.36 6.10
CA LEU A 177 -2.64 15.52 7.21
C LEU A 177 -4.15 15.64 7.46
N VAL A 178 -4.67 16.87 7.56
CA VAL A 178 -6.11 17.12 7.73
C VAL A 178 -6.89 16.52 6.55
N ARG A 179 -6.43 16.75 5.32
CA ARG A 179 -7.04 16.17 4.11
C ARG A 179 -7.11 14.63 4.17
N ALA A 180 -6.03 13.96 4.56
CA ALA A 180 -5.99 12.51 4.69
C ALA A 180 -6.95 11.99 5.79
N LEU A 181 -7.02 12.69 6.93
CA LEU A 181 -7.92 12.35 8.04
C LEU A 181 -9.39 12.57 7.67
N ASP A 182 -9.72 13.70 7.05
CA ASP A 182 -11.08 14.03 6.60
C ASP A 182 -11.58 13.05 5.53
N ALA A 183 -10.67 12.53 4.69
CA ALA A 183 -10.98 11.49 3.72
C ALA A 183 -11.17 10.09 4.34
N GLY A 184 -10.80 9.92 5.61
CA GLY A 184 -11.03 8.69 6.39
C GLY A 184 -9.87 7.70 6.40
N THR A 185 -8.61 8.14 6.21
CA THR A 185 -7.45 7.23 6.15
C THR A 185 -7.33 6.38 7.42
N ASP A 186 -7.02 5.08 7.26
CA ASP A 186 -6.88 4.17 8.40
C ASP A 186 -5.47 4.23 9.00
N ILE A 187 -4.46 4.30 8.12
CA ILE A 187 -3.04 4.27 8.48
C ILE A 187 -2.31 5.37 7.69
N LEU A 188 -1.30 5.97 8.33
CA LEU A 188 -0.39 6.92 7.70
C LEU A 188 1.05 6.46 7.95
N THR A 189 1.73 6.04 6.89
CA THR A 189 3.17 5.77 6.94
C THR A 189 3.95 7.09 6.99
N THR A 190 4.86 7.21 7.96
CA THR A 190 5.65 8.42 8.21
C THR A 190 7.03 8.12 8.78
N ASN A 191 8.01 8.94 8.42
CA ASN A 191 9.34 9.01 9.03
C ASN A 191 9.36 9.91 10.28
N THR A 192 8.27 10.64 10.56
CA THR A 192 8.13 11.61 11.67
C THR A 192 6.92 11.30 12.57
N PRO A 193 6.83 10.09 13.14
CA PRO A 193 5.62 9.63 13.83
C PRO A 193 5.27 10.46 15.07
N ARG A 194 6.27 11.01 15.77
CA ARG A 194 6.05 11.81 16.99
C ARG A 194 5.41 13.16 16.67
N GLU A 195 5.86 13.78 15.58
CA GLU A 195 5.38 15.08 15.12
C GLU A 195 3.96 14.98 14.57
N LEU A 196 3.67 13.95 13.76
CA LEU A 196 2.31 13.70 13.26
C LEU A 196 1.34 13.39 14.40
N SER A 197 1.73 12.53 15.35
CA SER A 197 0.88 12.19 16.51
C SER A 197 0.51 13.41 17.35
N ARG A 198 1.45 14.35 17.55
CA ARG A 198 1.19 15.61 18.28
C ARG A 198 0.30 16.59 17.52
N ALA A 199 0.22 16.48 16.19
CA ALA A 199 -0.59 17.39 15.38
C ALA A 199 -2.07 16.98 15.31
N VAL A 200 -2.38 15.73 15.65
CA VAL A 200 -3.75 15.17 15.68
C VAL A 200 -4.31 15.04 17.10
N SER A 201 -3.51 15.37 18.12
CA SER A 201 -3.92 15.42 19.54
C SER A 201 -4.42 16.80 19.90
#